data_AF-A0A963MI35-F1
#
_entry.id   AF-A0A963MI35-F1
#
_cell.length_a   1.000
_cell.length_b   1.000
_cell.length_c   1.000
_cell.angle_alpha   90.00
_cell.angle_beta   90.00
_cell.angle_gamma   90.00
#
_symmetry.space_group_name_H-M   'P 1'
#
loop_
_entity.id
_entity.type
_entity.pdbx_description
1 polymer ?
#
loop_
_entity_poly.entity_id
_entity_poly.type
_entity_poly.pdbx_seq_one_letter_code
_entity_poly.pdbx_strand_id
1 'polypeptide(L)'
;MSRPIEIVEVGPRDGLQNDPALMPTDVKLEFIDRLIDAGVRRMEVASFVNPKLVPAMADSDDIMGRVPRDRGVTYIGLALNERGMRRALDT
;
A
#
# COMPACT_ATOMS: atom_id res chain seq x y z
N MET A 1 6.28 -23.94 -22.96
CA MET A 1 6.64 -22.80 -22.10
C MET A 1 5.39 -22.39 -21.34
N SER A 2 5.45 -22.29 -20.01
CA SER A 2 4.36 -21.69 -19.23
C SER A 2 4.33 -20.18 -19.50
N ARG A 3 3.12 -19.60 -19.56
CA ARG A 3 2.96 -18.15 -19.59
C ARG A 3 3.33 -17.58 -18.21
N PRO A 4 4.11 -16.49 -18.14
CA PRO A 4 4.36 -15.82 -16.87
C PRO A 4 3.02 -15.25 -16.34
N ILE A 5 2.79 -15.44 -15.04
CA ILE A 5 1.67 -14.84 -14.30
C ILE A 5 2.27 -13.84 -13.33
N GLU A 6 1.74 -12.62 -13.32
CA GLU A 6 2.05 -11.63 -12.31
C GLU A 6 0.91 -11.56 -11.30
N ILE A 7 1.25 -11.56 -10.01
CA ILE A 7 0.30 -11.34 -8.92
C ILE A 7 0.52 -9.92 -8.41
N VAL A 8 -0.56 -9.15 -8.34
CA VAL A 8 -0.59 -7.82 -7.70
C VAL A 8 -1.31 -7.98 -6.38
N GLU A 9 -0.58 -7.84 -5.29
CA GLU A 9 -1.15 -7.95 -3.94
C GLU A 9 -1.83 -6.64 -3.55
N VAL A 10 -3.10 -6.70 -3.15
CA VAL A 10 -3.92 -5.53 -2.82
C VAL A 10 -4.36 -5.50 -1.36
N GLY A 11 -4.03 -6.53 -0.58
CA GLY A 11 -4.35 -6.66 0.84
C GLY A 11 -3.95 -5.44 1.68
N PRO A 12 -2.74 -4.88 1.55
CA PRO A 12 -2.32 -3.71 2.33
C PRO A 12 -3.13 -2.43 2.03
N ARG A 13 -3.82 -2.35 0.88
CA ARG A 13 -4.69 -1.22 0.51
C ARG A 13 -6.16 -1.62 0.53
N ASP A 14 -6.61 -2.39 -0.46
CA ASP A 14 -8.01 -2.76 -0.66
C ASP A 14 -8.53 -3.68 0.43
N GLY A 15 -7.70 -4.61 0.92
CA GLY A 15 -8.04 -5.47 2.05
C GLY A 15 -8.27 -4.65 3.33
N LEU A 16 -7.23 -3.94 3.78
CA LEU A 16 -7.27 -3.15 5.01
C LEU A 16 -8.27 -1.99 4.97
N GLN A 17 -8.56 -1.42 3.80
CA GLN A 17 -9.59 -0.39 3.66
C GLN A 17 -10.99 -0.91 3.99
N ASN A 18 -11.26 -2.18 3.71
CA ASN A 18 -12.55 -2.83 3.96
C ASN A 18 -12.59 -3.62 5.28
N ASP A 19 -11.48 -3.68 6.01
CA ASP A 19 -11.42 -4.31 7.34
C ASP A 19 -12.11 -3.40 8.37
N PRO A 20 -12.98 -3.94 9.24
CA PRO A 20 -13.63 -3.14 10.30
C PRO A 20 -12.64 -2.62 11.35
N ALA A 21 -11.44 -3.20 11.48
CA ALA A 21 -10.43 -2.80 12.43
C ALA A 21 -9.43 -1.80 11.84
N LEU A 22 -9.14 -0.74 12.60
CA LEU A 22 -8.07 0.20 12.27
C LEU A 22 -6.73 -0.34 12.76
N MET A 23 -5.90 -0.79 11.83
CA MET A 23 -4.57 -1.29 12.13
C MET A 23 -3.57 -0.15 12.36
N PRO A 24 -2.76 -0.20 13.43
CA PRO A 24 -1.63 0.71 13.60
C PRO A 24 -0.65 0.62 12.43
N THR A 25 0.03 1.71 12.10
CA THR A 25 0.94 1.78 10.95
C THR A 25 2.06 0.74 11.02
N ASP A 26 2.61 0.48 12.22
CA ASP A 26 3.65 -0.54 12.41
C ASP A 26 3.17 -1.96 12.07
N VAL A 27 1.90 -2.26 12.36
CA VAL A 27 1.29 -3.56 12.02
C VAL A 27 1.12 -3.68 10.50
N LYS A 28 0.76 -2.59 9.82
CA LYS A 28 0.67 -2.56 8.35
C LYS A 28 2.05 -2.75 7.70
N LEU A 29 3.09 -2.12 8.26
CA LEU A 29 4.46 -2.28 7.78
C LEU A 29 4.98 -3.70 8.00
N GLU A 30 4.69 -4.31 9.15
CA GLU A 30 5.00 -5.72 9.39
C GLU A 30 4.28 -6.63 8.39
N PHE A 31 3.00 -6.35 8.09
CA PHE A 31 2.25 -7.10 7.08
C PHE A 31 2.90 -6.98 5.70
N ILE A 32 3.28 -5.77 5.28
CA ILE A 32 4.00 -5.52 4.02
C ILE A 32 5.32 -6.28 3.99
N ASP A 33 6.13 -6.22 5.06
CA ASP A 33 7.43 -6.91 5.10
C ASP A 33 7.28 -8.43 4.96
N ARG A 34 6.30 -9.01 5.64
CA ARG A 34 5.96 -10.44 5.51
C ARG A 34 5.52 -10.82 4.09
N LEU A 35 4.78 -9.94 3.39
CA LEU A 35 4.41 -10.17 1.98
C LEU A 35 5.64 -10.15 1.07
N ILE A 36 6.60 -9.25 1.33
CA ILE A 36 7.87 -9.21 0.60
C ILE A 36 8.66 -10.49 0.85
N ASP A 37 8.73 -10.96 2.09
CA ASP A 37 9.39 -12.23 2.44
C ASP A 37 8.72 -13.44 1.80
N ALA A 38 7.39 -13.40 1.64
CA ALA A 38 6.62 -14.42 0.92
C ALA A 38 6.82 -14.39 -0.61
N GLY A 39 7.57 -13.42 -1.14
CA GLY A 39 7.91 -13.33 -2.55
C GLY A 39 7.08 -12.33 -3.37
N VAL A 40 6.19 -11.56 -2.74
CA VAL A 40 5.44 -10.51 -3.44
C VAL A 40 6.38 -9.40 -3.89
N ARG A 41 6.27 -8.99 -5.15
CA ARG A 41 7.10 -7.93 -5.75
C ARG A 41 6.31 -6.76 -6.29
N ARG A 42 4.98 -6.87 -6.40
CA ARG A 42 4.10 -5.79 -6.86
C ARG A 42 2.88 -5.73 -5.96
N MET A 43 2.67 -4.59 -5.30
CA MET A 43 1.61 -4.47 -4.30
C MET A 43 1.04 -3.05 -4.20
N GLU A 44 -0.25 -2.95 -3.90
CA GLU A 44 -0.91 -1.71 -3.51
C GLU A 44 -0.82 -1.52 -2.00
N VAL A 45 -0.19 -0.42 -1.56
CA VAL A 45 0.09 -0.18 -0.13
C VAL A 45 -0.41 1.17 0.38
N ALA A 46 -0.88 2.04 -0.51
CA ALA A 46 -1.26 3.41 -0.18
C ALA A 46 -2.54 3.84 -0.90
N SER A 47 -3.30 4.73 -0.28
CA SER A 47 -4.48 5.36 -0.86
C SER A 47 -4.54 6.82 -0.43
N PHE A 48 -4.30 7.72 -1.39
CA PHE A 48 -4.25 9.17 -1.19
C PHE A 48 -5.65 9.80 -1.27
N VAL A 49 -6.59 9.19 -0.55
CA VAL A 49 -7.98 9.63 -0.42
C VAL A 49 -8.16 10.56 0.78
N ASN A 50 -9.38 11.04 1.01
CA ASN A 50 -9.68 11.87 2.17
C ASN A 50 -9.58 11.02 3.47
N PRO A 51 -8.62 11.30 4.38
CA PRO A 51 -8.42 10.50 5.57
C PRO A 51 -9.61 10.55 6.55
N LYS A 52 -10.47 11.57 6.45
CA LYS A 52 -11.69 11.65 7.25
C LYS A 52 -12.79 10.70 6.75
N LEU A 53 -12.81 10.41 5.45
CA LEU A 53 -13.79 9.50 4.84
C LEU A 53 -13.29 8.06 4.82
N VAL A 54 -11.97 7.87 4.78
CA VAL A 54 -11.33 6.56 4.79
C VAL A 54 -10.22 6.54 5.86
N PRO A 55 -10.58 6.41 7.16
CA PRO A 55 -9.60 6.46 8.25
C PRO A 55 -8.54 5.36 8.17
N ALA A 56 -8.91 4.19 7.64
CA ALA A 56 -8.00 3.07 7.46
C ALA A 56 -6.77 3.42 6.62
N MET A 57 -6.84 4.42 5.73
CA MET A 57 -5.77 4.81 4.80
C MET A 57 -5.10 6.15 5.16
N ALA A 58 -5.40 6.69 6.35
CA ALA A 58 -4.92 8.02 6.75
C ALA A 58 -3.38 8.14 6.83
N ASP A 59 -2.72 7.03 7.12
CA ASP A 59 -1.27 6.89 7.32
C ASP A 59 -0.50 6.48 6.03
N SER A 60 -1.11 6.62 4.85
CA SER A 60 -0.48 6.27 3.57
C SER A 60 0.88 6.94 3.36
N ASP A 61 1.07 8.19 3.80
CA ASP A 61 2.35 8.91 3.64
C ASP A 61 3.45 8.30 4.54
N ASP A 62 3.09 7.90 5.77
CA ASP A 62 4.04 7.28 6.70
C ASP A 62 4.45 5.88 6.22
N ILE A 63 3.48 5.10 5.68
CA ILE A 63 3.78 3.82 5.05
C ILE A 63 4.75 4.02 3.89
N MET A 64 4.48 4.94 2.97
CA MET A 64 5.35 5.18 1.81
C MET A 64 6.75 5.68 2.21
N GLY A 65 6.86 6.45 3.31
CA GLY A 65 8.15 6.87 3.86
C GLY A 65 8.97 5.75 4.50
N ARG A 66 8.34 4.63 4.88
CA ARG A 66 8.95 3.56 5.69
C ARG A 66 9.10 2.22 4.98
N VAL A 67 8.39 1.99 3.86
CA VAL A 67 8.54 0.75 3.08
C VAL A 67 9.95 0.63 2.47
N PRO A 68 10.52 -0.59 2.41
CA PRO A 68 11.88 -0.78 1.92
C PRO A 68 11.96 -0.53 0.40
N ARG A 69 13.02 0.17 -0.04
CA ARG A 69 13.22 0.57 -1.44
C ARG A 69 14.31 -0.22 -2.18
N ASP A 70 15.09 -1.02 -1.46
CA ASP A 70 16.23 -1.80 -1.95
C ASP A 70 15.89 -3.28 -2.19
N ARG A 71 14.64 -3.70 -1.95
CA ARG A 71 14.20 -5.11 -2.06
C ARG A 71 13.58 -5.49 -3.41
N GLY A 72 13.66 -4.63 -4.42
CA GLY A 72 13.12 -4.90 -5.76
C GLY A 72 11.59 -5.02 -5.80
N VAL A 73 10.89 -4.25 -4.95
CA VAL A 73 9.43 -4.22 -4.84
C VAL A 73 8.87 -2.96 -5.50
N THR A 74 7.80 -3.11 -6.27
CA THR A 74 7.02 -1.99 -6.80
C THR A 74 5.79 -1.76 -5.93
N TYR A 75 5.67 -0.53 -5.43
CA TYR A 75 4.52 -0.09 -4.64
C TYR A 75 3.59 0.75 -5.49
N ILE A 76 2.29 0.53 -5.32
CA ILE A 76 1.22 1.24 -6.01
C ILE A 76 0.41 2.03 -4.97
N GLY A 77 0.08 3.27 -5.32
CA GLY A 77 -0.79 4.14 -4.53
C GLY A 77 -2.04 4.55 -5.31
N LEU A 78 -3.21 4.44 -4.68
CA LEU A 78 -4.48 4.87 -5.27
C LEU A 78 -4.63 6.38 -5.15
N ALA A 79 -4.93 7.05 -6.26
CA ALA A 79 -5.30 8.47 -6.30
C ALA A 79 -6.60 8.66 -7.08
N LEU A 80 -7.65 9.14 -6.41
CA LEU A 80 -8.98 9.31 -7.02
C LEU A 80 -9.20 10.69 -7.66
N ASN A 81 -8.28 11.63 -7.46
CA ASN A 81 -8.34 12.98 -8.00
C ASN A 81 -6.93 13.60 -8.04
N GLU A 82 -6.83 14.78 -8.65
CA GLU A 82 -5.57 15.51 -8.80
C GLU A 82 -4.89 15.83 -7.45
N ARG A 83 -5.66 16.16 -6.41
CA ARG A 83 -5.12 16.42 -5.08
C ARG A 83 -4.44 15.17 -4.49
N GLY A 84 -5.09 14.01 -4.61
CA GLY A 84 -4.52 12.73 -4.20
C GLY A 84 -3.28 12.37 -5.00
N MET A 85 -3.29 12.61 -6.32
CA MET A 85 -2.13 12.38 -7.18
C MET A 85 -0.94 13.26 -6.80
N ARG A 86 -1.16 14.55 -6.53
CA ARG A 86 -0.08 15.46 -6.07
C ARG A 86 0.51 15.00 -4.75
N ARG A 87 -0.34 14.63 -3.78
CA ARG A 87 0.13 14.05 -2.51
C ARG A 87 0.96 12.78 -2.72
N ALA A 88 0.58 11.93 -3.66
CA ALA A 88 1.34 10.73 -4.02
C ALA A 88 2.71 11.02 -4.64
N LEU A 89 2.87 12.16 -5.32
CA LEU A 89 4.15 12.58 -5.90
C LEU A 89 5.10 13.18 -4.85
N ASP A 90 4.55 13.65 -3.72
CA ASP A 90 5.31 14.27 -2.64
C ASP A 90 5.81 13.26 -1.58
N THR A 91 5.48 11.96 -1.73
CA THR A 91 5.91 10.85 -0.85
C THR A 91 7.04 10.02 -1.45
#